data_AF-E3NHL0-F1
#
_entry.id   AF-E3NHL0-F1
#
_cell.length_a   1.000
_cell.length_b   1.000
_cell.length_c   1.000
_cell.angle_alpha   90.00
_cell.angle_beta   90.00
_cell.angle_gamma   90.00
#
_symmetry.space_group_name_H-M   'P 1'
#
loop_
_entity.id
_entity.type
_entity.pdbx_description
1 polymer ?
#
loop_
_entity_poly.entity_id
_entity_poly.type
_entity_poly.pdbx_seq_one_letter_code
_entity_poly.pdbx_strand_id
1 'polypeptide(L)'
;MRFPRYNNPAKLLQTRTGRCGEWANCFGLLLSAIGFESRFVLDTTDHVWNEVFIKKENRWIHVDPCENTMDRPLLYTRGWGKQLRYCIGYGIDHVADVTWRYVYDSKNTRSLRTEVRPPVLENFLSKLNARQMDGQTEDRKKELSIRRMCELMEMMAVEKRNKEIGWEKLGDDLGGRTTGSEEWRRARGEAGTDSAPSAAPKVLGEPIKLVNSIENCFEFSYDVNRDVYSQSPAAGFISQAFECDNLKRVVETDWNFVYLCRQDGKKEGNISWHFDLESLITPTTKTIEKVEIRVAGIQKFEKAHVMVIACLGDTCMRVPKSGILTIDAPKAGVLKISATLSGGEGSIAFQQAQLFRTELKKDTNERTDSLTVKVWTK
;
A
#
# COMPACT_ATOMS: atom_id res chain seq x y z
N MET A 1 -24.56 -21.96 -12.82
CA MET A 1 -23.25 -21.56 -13.40
C MET A 1 -22.15 -22.33 -12.70
N ARG A 2 -21.14 -22.87 -13.40
CA ARG A 2 -19.99 -23.57 -12.76
C ARG A 2 -18.88 -22.56 -12.46
N PHE A 3 -18.17 -22.73 -11.34
CA PHE A 3 -16.98 -21.94 -10.99
C PHE A 3 -15.79 -22.86 -10.71
N PRO A 4 -15.05 -23.30 -11.75
CA PRO A 4 -13.90 -24.19 -11.58
C PRO A 4 -12.77 -23.51 -10.79
N ARG A 5 -12.09 -24.29 -9.94
CA ARG A 5 -10.95 -23.86 -9.13
C ARG A 5 -9.66 -24.32 -9.82
N TYR A 6 -9.02 -23.45 -10.58
CA TYR A 6 -7.85 -23.81 -11.38
C TYR A 6 -6.55 -23.61 -10.60
N ASN A 7 -5.67 -24.61 -10.64
CA ASN A 7 -4.32 -24.53 -10.07
C ASN A 7 -3.23 -24.20 -11.11
N ASN A 8 -3.54 -24.26 -12.40
CA ASN A 8 -2.59 -23.89 -13.45
C ASN A 8 -2.56 -22.34 -13.59
N PRO A 9 -1.46 -21.65 -13.24
CA PRO A 9 -1.43 -20.20 -13.26
C PRO A 9 -1.54 -19.60 -14.67
N ALA A 10 -1.14 -20.33 -15.72
CA ALA A 10 -1.37 -19.89 -17.10
C ALA A 10 -2.87 -19.83 -17.44
N LYS A 11 -3.70 -20.70 -16.83
CA LYS A 11 -5.16 -20.61 -16.97
C LYS A 11 -5.72 -19.41 -16.20
N LEU A 12 -5.13 -19.07 -15.06
CA LEU A 12 -5.55 -17.94 -14.24
C LEU A 12 -5.34 -16.58 -14.92
N LEU A 13 -4.31 -16.45 -15.77
CA LEU A 13 -4.12 -15.28 -16.63
C LEU A 13 -5.28 -15.05 -17.61
N GLN A 14 -5.99 -16.12 -17.99
CA GLN A 14 -7.17 -16.06 -18.86
C GLN A 14 -8.44 -15.79 -18.06
N THR A 15 -8.64 -16.50 -16.93
CA THR A 15 -9.88 -16.39 -16.15
C THR A 15 -9.96 -15.10 -15.35
N ARG A 16 -8.82 -14.57 -14.90
CA ARG A 16 -8.70 -13.28 -14.16
C ARG A 16 -9.69 -13.15 -13.00
N THR A 17 -10.03 -14.27 -12.38
CA THR A 17 -10.99 -14.36 -11.28
C THR A 17 -10.67 -15.58 -10.42
N GLY A 18 -11.03 -15.51 -9.15
CA GLY A 18 -10.70 -16.54 -8.16
C GLY A 18 -10.83 -16.02 -6.72
N ARG A 19 -10.38 -16.84 -5.77
CA ARG A 19 -10.17 -16.45 -4.36
C ARG A 19 -8.67 -16.49 -4.05
N CYS A 20 -8.30 -16.41 -2.77
CA CYS A 20 -6.90 -16.26 -2.38
C CYS A 20 -5.95 -17.27 -3.02
N GLY A 21 -6.36 -18.53 -3.16
CA GLY A 21 -5.62 -19.57 -3.89
C GLY A 21 -5.22 -19.16 -5.31
N GLU A 22 -6.18 -18.74 -6.13
CA GLU A 22 -5.92 -18.31 -7.50
C GLU A 22 -5.13 -16.99 -7.55
N TRP A 23 -5.45 -16.04 -6.67
CA TRP A 23 -4.77 -14.74 -6.62
C TRP A 23 -3.29 -14.90 -6.28
N ALA A 24 -2.94 -15.61 -5.20
CA ALA A 24 -1.54 -15.84 -4.80
C ALA A 24 -0.77 -16.70 -5.83
N ASN A 25 -1.44 -17.68 -6.45
CA ASN A 25 -0.82 -18.52 -7.47
C ASN A 25 -0.50 -17.72 -8.75
N CYS A 26 -1.47 -16.97 -9.26
CA CYS A 26 -1.29 -16.12 -10.44
C CYS A 26 -0.24 -15.03 -10.16
N PHE A 27 -0.29 -14.38 -9.00
CA PHE A 27 0.66 -13.35 -8.62
C PHE A 27 2.08 -13.91 -8.45
N GLY A 28 2.23 -15.11 -7.87
CA GLY A 28 3.52 -15.81 -7.81
C GLY A 28 4.14 -16.05 -9.19
N LEU A 29 3.33 -16.40 -10.20
CA LEU A 29 3.79 -16.49 -11.59
C LEU A 29 4.30 -15.13 -12.11
N LEU A 30 3.58 -14.04 -11.85
CA LEU A 30 3.99 -12.70 -12.28
C LEU A 30 5.30 -12.27 -11.61
N LEU A 31 5.46 -12.51 -10.30
CA LEU A 31 6.70 -12.22 -9.58
C LEU A 31 7.89 -12.99 -10.19
N SER A 32 7.70 -14.27 -10.48
CA SER A 32 8.72 -15.09 -11.12
C SER A 32 9.06 -14.60 -12.53
N ALA A 33 8.06 -14.23 -13.33
CA ALA A 33 8.26 -13.72 -14.69
C ALA A 33 9.05 -12.40 -14.74
N ILE A 34 8.90 -11.54 -13.72
CA ILE A 34 9.65 -10.27 -13.59
C ILE A 34 11.07 -10.51 -13.05
N GLY A 35 11.38 -11.72 -12.58
CA GLY A 35 12.70 -12.07 -12.03
C GLY A 35 12.86 -11.74 -10.54
N PHE A 36 11.75 -11.59 -9.81
CA PHE A 36 11.81 -11.48 -8.36
C PHE A 36 12.02 -12.85 -7.71
N GLU A 37 12.95 -12.89 -6.75
CA GLU A 37 13.03 -14.00 -5.80
C GLU A 37 11.79 -13.95 -4.91
N SER A 38 10.96 -14.99 -5.00
CA SER A 38 9.67 -15.03 -4.31
C SER A 38 9.41 -16.37 -3.62
N ARG A 39 8.52 -16.35 -2.63
CA ARG A 39 7.96 -17.54 -2.00
C ARG A 39 6.45 -17.56 -2.17
N PHE A 40 5.89 -18.74 -2.34
CA PHE A 40 4.47 -18.99 -2.08
C PHE A 40 4.32 -19.39 -0.61
N VAL A 41 3.53 -18.65 0.17
CA VAL A 41 3.34 -18.94 1.60
C VAL A 41 2.01 -19.62 1.81
N LEU A 42 2.06 -20.79 2.43
CA LEU A 42 0.89 -21.55 2.86
C LEU A 42 0.66 -21.37 4.35
N ASP A 43 -0.45 -20.77 4.72
CA ASP A 43 -1.01 -20.84 6.05
C ASP A 43 -1.98 -22.03 6.14
N THR A 44 -1.67 -22.93 7.06
CA THR A 44 -2.46 -24.14 7.34
C THR A 44 -3.90 -23.86 7.82
N THR A 45 -4.22 -22.61 8.16
CA THR A 45 -5.56 -22.16 8.55
C THR A 45 -6.36 -21.56 7.37
N ASP A 46 -6.15 -22.09 6.17
CA ASP A 46 -6.90 -21.78 4.94
C ASP A 46 -6.68 -20.35 4.41
N HIS A 47 -5.40 -19.96 4.27
CA HIS A 47 -5.02 -18.77 3.52
C HIS A 47 -3.67 -18.96 2.83
N VAL A 48 -3.43 -18.20 1.77
CA VAL A 48 -2.16 -18.21 1.02
C VAL A 48 -1.83 -16.81 0.54
N TRP A 49 -0.54 -16.51 0.44
CA TRP A 49 -0.01 -15.23 -0.05
C TRP A 49 1.41 -15.45 -0.59
N ASN A 50 2.14 -14.36 -0.85
CA ASN A 50 3.51 -14.42 -1.36
C ASN A 50 4.50 -13.67 -0.45
N GLU A 51 5.78 -14.00 -0.54
CA GLU A 51 6.86 -13.13 -0.06
C GLU A 51 7.76 -12.79 -1.24
N VAL A 52 8.38 -11.60 -1.20
CA VAL A 52 9.36 -11.16 -2.19
C VAL A 52 10.63 -10.73 -1.48
N PHE A 53 11.79 -11.22 -1.93
CA PHE A 53 13.06 -10.79 -1.37
C PHE A 53 13.51 -9.48 -2.02
N ILE A 54 13.63 -8.43 -1.21
CA ILE A 54 14.09 -7.12 -1.68
C ILE A 54 15.58 -6.97 -1.39
N LYS A 55 16.40 -7.12 -2.43
CA LYS A 55 17.88 -7.08 -2.33
C LYS A 55 18.41 -5.81 -1.63
N LYS A 56 17.79 -4.66 -1.89
CA LYS A 56 18.18 -3.38 -1.28
C LYS A 56 17.94 -3.34 0.24
N GLU A 57 16.94 -4.05 0.73
CA GLU A 57 16.60 -4.14 2.16
C GLU A 57 17.14 -5.40 2.81
N ASN A 58 17.69 -6.33 2.01
CA ASN A 58 18.24 -7.60 2.43
C ASN A 58 17.27 -8.42 3.31
N ARG A 59 15.97 -8.38 2.99
CA ARG A 59 14.92 -9.08 3.74
C ARG A 59 13.77 -9.53 2.85
N TRP A 60 12.99 -10.46 3.37
CA TRP A 60 11.73 -10.90 2.78
C TRP A 60 10.60 -9.96 3.17
N ILE A 61 9.86 -9.47 2.17
CA ILE A 61 8.68 -8.64 2.35
C ILE A 61 7.43 -9.46 2.07
N HIS A 62 6.49 -9.42 3.01
CA HIS A 62 5.14 -9.97 2.85
C HIS A 62 4.38 -9.24 1.73
N VAL A 63 3.71 -9.97 0.85
CA VAL A 63 2.81 -9.42 -0.17
C VAL A 63 1.56 -10.29 -0.29
N ASP A 64 0.40 -9.67 -0.09
CA ASP A 64 -0.90 -10.31 -0.26
C ASP A 64 -1.67 -9.65 -1.42
N PRO A 65 -1.74 -10.29 -2.60
CA PRO A 65 -2.42 -9.72 -3.76
C PRO A 65 -3.94 -9.67 -3.59
N CYS A 66 -4.52 -10.47 -2.67
CA CYS A 66 -5.96 -10.48 -2.44
C CYS A 66 -6.41 -9.23 -1.69
N GLU A 67 -5.54 -8.74 -0.80
CA GLU A 67 -5.80 -7.61 0.09
C GLU A 67 -5.03 -6.35 -0.36
N ASN A 68 -4.41 -6.39 -1.55
CA ASN A 68 -3.58 -5.31 -2.10
C ASN A 68 -2.60 -4.72 -1.07
N THR A 69 -1.93 -5.60 -0.32
CA THR A 69 -1.16 -5.22 0.85
C THR A 69 0.28 -5.69 0.73
N MET A 70 1.21 -4.84 1.16
CA MET A 70 2.65 -5.12 1.18
C MET A 70 3.22 -4.75 2.55
N ASP A 71 4.13 -5.58 3.06
CA ASP A 71 4.88 -5.39 4.30
C ASP A 71 4.04 -5.24 5.59
N ARG A 72 2.82 -5.81 5.60
CA ARG A 72 1.94 -5.87 6.78
C ARG A 72 1.72 -7.32 7.28
N PRO A 73 2.75 -8.00 7.79
CA PRO A 73 2.65 -9.42 8.13
C PRO A 73 1.70 -9.73 9.31
N LEU A 74 1.38 -8.76 10.16
CA LEU A 74 0.44 -8.97 11.27
C LEU A 74 -1.03 -8.79 10.86
N LEU A 75 -1.31 -8.52 9.58
CA LEU A 75 -2.67 -8.42 9.03
C LEU A 75 -3.55 -9.59 9.48
N TYR A 76 -3.03 -10.80 9.43
CA TYR A 76 -3.81 -12.01 9.70
C TYR A 76 -4.10 -12.21 11.19
N THR A 77 -3.10 -12.10 12.05
CA THR A 77 -3.28 -12.36 13.49
C THR A 77 -3.91 -11.19 14.21
N ARG A 78 -3.52 -9.96 13.87
CA ARG A 78 -4.02 -8.75 14.53
C ARG A 78 -5.24 -8.17 13.83
N GLY A 79 -5.19 -8.03 12.51
CA GLY A 79 -6.31 -7.50 11.74
C GLY A 79 -7.49 -8.47 11.73
N TRP A 80 -7.27 -9.71 11.31
CA TRP A 80 -8.34 -10.71 11.16
C TRP A 80 -8.54 -11.56 12.41
N GLY A 81 -7.73 -11.40 13.46
CA GLY A 81 -7.83 -12.24 14.66
C GLY A 81 -7.52 -13.72 14.44
N LYS A 82 -6.90 -14.10 13.31
CA LYS A 82 -6.62 -15.50 13.00
C LYS A 82 -5.66 -16.10 14.01
N GLN A 83 -5.97 -17.32 14.44
CA GLN A 83 -5.09 -18.14 15.26
C GLN A 83 -4.20 -18.99 14.34
N LEU A 84 -3.15 -18.37 13.78
CA LEU A 84 -2.23 -19.06 12.87
C LEU A 84 -1.49 -20.20 13.59
N ARG A 85 -1.15 -21.26 12.84
CA ARG A 85 -0.41 -22.43 13.36
C ARG A 85 0.91 -22.62 12.64
N TYR A 86 0.85 -22.93 11.34
CA TYR A 86 2.01 -23.08 10.48
C TYR A 86 1.85 -22.24 9.23
N CYS A 87 2.80 -21.34 8.99
CA CYS A 87 3.00 -20.64 7.73
C CYS A 87 4.32 -21.11 7.11
N ILE A 88 4.24 -21.82 5.99
CA ILE A 88 5.41 -22.40 5.31
C ILE A 88 5.62 -21.66 3.98
N GLY A 89 6.80 -21.04 3.84
CA GLY A 89 7.22 -20.36 2.62
C GLY A 89 7.98 -21.31 1.70
N TYR A 90 7.46 -21.49 0.49
CA TYR A 90 8.06 -22.31 -0.57
C TYR A 90 8.73 -21.39 -1.61
N GLY A 91 10.05 -21.35 -1.59
CA GLY A 91 10.88 -20.72 -2.63
C GLY A 91 11.39 -21.74 -3.65
N ILE A 92 12.05 -21.25 -4.70
CA ILE A 92 12.64 -22.09 -5.75
C ILE A 92 13.74 -23.02 -5.22
N ASP A 93 14.49 -22.54 -4.23
CA ASP A 93 15.70 -23.16 -3.73
C ASP A 93 15.69 -23.28 -2.19
N HIS A 94 14.55 -23.06 -1.54
CA HIS A 94 14.43 -23.31 -0.11
C HIS A 94 12.97 -23.38 0.32
N VAL A 95 12.75 -24.09 1.42
CA VAL A 95 11.49 -24.12 2.16
C VAL A 95 11.75 -23.70 3.60
N ALA A 96 10.96 -22.77 4.10
CA ALA A 96 11.17 -22.17 5.40
C ALA A 96 9.88 -22.13 6.21
N ASP A 97 9.97 -22.45 7.51
CA ASP A 97 8.96 -22.02 8.46
C ASP A 97 9.11 -20.51 8.66
N VAL A 98 8.08 -19.77 8.24
CA VAL A 98 7.98 -18.32 8.31
C VAL A 98 6.90 -17.87 9.30
N THR A 99 6.30 -18.80 10.05
CA THR A 99 5.19 -18.54 11.00
C THR A 99 5.46 -17.34 11.89
N TRP A 100 6.67 -17.25 12.44
CA TRP A 100 7.05 -16.24 13.42
C TRP A 100 7.00 -14.79 12.90
N ARG A 101 7.08 -14.59 11.59
CA ARG A 101 6.88 -13.27 10.96
C ARG A 101 5.44 -12.78 11.09
N TYR A 102 4.48 -13.69 11.08
CA TYR A 102 3.04 -13.41 10.95
C TYR A 102 2.28 -13.43 12.28
N VAL A 103 2.99 -13.72 13.39
CA VAL A 103 2.38 -13.84 14.71
C VAL A 103 2.97 -12.84 15.70
N TYR A 104 2.09 -12.31 16.54
CA TYR A 104 2.48 -11.43 17.64
C TYR A 104 2.95 -12.22 18.86
N ASP A 105 2.19 -13.25 19.24
CA ASP A 105 2.46 -14.08 20.40
C ASP A 105 3.00 -15.44 19.97
N SER A 106 4.32 -15.56 19.91
CA SER A 106 4.97 -16.83 19.58
C SER A 106 4.71 -17.92 20.62
N LYS A 107 4.47 -17.57 21.90
CA LYS A 107 4.23 -18.55 22.97
C LYS A 107 2.86 -19.19 22.79
N ASN A 108 1.83 -18.37 22.56
CA ASN A 108 0.50 -18.87 22.22
C ASN A 108 0.52 -19.65 20.90
N THR A 109 1.14 -19.10 19.85
CA THR A 109 1.26 -19.81 18.57
C THR A 109 1.94 -21.19 18.73
N ARG A 110 2.97 -21.27 19.58
CA ARG A 110 3.65 -22.54 19.87
C ARG A 110 2.75 -23.56 20.55
N SER A 111 1.82 -23.16 21.42
CA SER A 111 0.89 -24.10 22.07
C SER A 111 -0.17 -24.63 21.10
N LEU A 112 -0.52 -23.87 20.06
CA LEU A 112 -1.48 -24.27 19.03
C LEU A 112 -0.91 -25.24 17.98
N ARG A 113 0.42 -25.39 17.93
CA ARG A 113 1.15 -26.22 16.95
C ARG A 113 1.29 -27.66 17.47
N THR A 114 0.28 -28.47 17.21
CA THR A 114 0.14 -29.83 17.78
C THR A 114 0.33 -30.94 16.75
N GLU A 115 0.32 -30.59 15.47
CA GLU A 115 0.31 -31.50 14.33
C GLU A 115 1.68 -32.17 14.10
N VAL A 116 2.77 -31.50 14.47
CA VAL A 116 4.13 -32.04 14.37
C VAL A 116 5.03 -31.51 15.49
N ARG A 117 5.86 -32.40 16.04
CA ARG A 117 6.89 -32.04 17.04
C ARG A 117 7.92 -31.09 16.42
N PRO A 118 8.28 -29.96 17.05
CA PRO A 118 9.21 -28.99 16.45
C PRO A 118 10.53 -29.58 15.94
N PRO A 119 11.24 -30.47 16.67
CA PRO A 119 12.48 -31.07 16.15
C PRO A 119 12.28 -31.94 14.91
N VAL A 120 11.10 -32.55 14.75
CA VAL A 120 10.78 -33.37 13.57
C VAL A 120 10.58 -32.47 12.36
N LEU A 121 9.85 -31.36 12.51
CA LEU A 121 9.66 -30.38 11.44
C LEU A 121 10.99 -29.72 11.04
N GLU A 122 11.80 -29.30 12.01
CA GLU A 122 13.12 -28.71 11.76
C GLU A 122 14.04 -29.67 11.00
N ASN A 123 14.12 -30.93 11.42
CA ASN A 123 14.90 -31.95 10.72
C ASN A 123 14.37 -32.24 9.32
N PHE A 124 13.04 -32.25 9.14
CA PHE A 124 12.43 -32.42 7.82
C PHE A 124 12.79 -31.27 6.88
N LEU A 125 12.62 -30.02 7.32
CA LEU A 125 12.98 -28.83 6.54
C LEU A 125 14.47 -28.78 6.24
N SER A 126 15.33 -29.13 7.20
CA SER A 126 16.78 -29.22 7.00
C SER A 126 17.14 -30.22 5.90
N LYS A 127 16.59 -31.44 5.94
CA LYS A 127 16.82 -32.47 4.91
C LYS A 127 16.24 -32.08 3.55
N LEU A 128 15.08 -31.44 3.53
CA LEU A 128 14.44 -30.96 2.31
C LEU A 128 15.29 -29.88 1.64
N ASN A 129 15.75 -28.90 2.42
CA ASN A 129 16.63 -27.84 1.92
C ASN A 129 17.99 -28.39 1.48
N ALA A 130 18.57 -29.36 2.19
CA ALA A 130 19.81 -30.01 1.75
C ALA A 130 19.67 -30.66 0.37
N ARG A 131 18.52 -31.29 0.08
CA ARG A 131 18.22 -31.86 -1.25
C ARG A 131 17.97 -30.79 -2.31
N GLN A 132 17.27 -29.71 -1.99
CA GLN A 132 17.07 -28.59 -2.92
C GLN A 132 18.37 -27.84 -3.25
N MET A 133 19.34 -27.87 -2.32
CA MET A 133 20.68 -27.33 -2.50
C MET A 133 21.62 -28.24 -3.29
N ASP A 134 21.20 -29.46 -3.61
CA ASP A 134 22.02 -30.36 -4.43
C ASP A 134 22.20 -29.77 -5.83
N GLY A 135 23.45 -29.67 -6.28
CA GLY A 135 23.80 -29.00 -7.54
C GLY A 135 23.83 -27.47 -7.53
N GLN A 136 23.54 -26.79 -6.43
CA GLN A 136 23.70 -25.33 -6.31
C GLN A 136 25.18 -24.93 -6.07
N THR A 137 25.53 -23.70 -6.42
CA THR A 137 26.87 -23.14 -6.16
C THR A 137 27.11 -22.92 -4.67
N GLU A 138 28.36 -23.04 -4.24
CA GLU A 138 28.74 -22.76 -2.85
C GLU A 138 28.42 -21.32 -2.43
N ASP A 139 28.55 -20.36 -3.35
CA ASP A 139 28.17 -18.96 -3.10
C ASP A 139 26.66 -18.82 -2.82
N ARG A 140 25.80 -19.52 -3.58
CA ARG A 140 24.35 -19.47 -3.34
C ARG A 140 23.98 -20.15 -2.02
N LYS A 141 24.61 -21.27 -1.69
CA LYS A 141 24.41 -21.95 -0.39
C LYS A 141 24.80 -21.05 0.77
N LYS A 142 25.94 -20.36 0.68
CA LYS A 142 26.43 -19.41 1.68
C LYS A 142 25.49 -18.21 1.80
N GLU A 143 25.06 -17.64 0.68
CA GLU A 143 24.11 -16.54 0.65
C GLU A 143 22.78 -16.91 1.33
N LEU A 144 22.19 -18.05 0.97
CA LEU A 144 20.92 -18.51 1.57
C LEU A 144 21.05 -18.78 3.07
N SER A 145 22.19 -19.33 3.50
CA SER A 145 22.48 -19.56 4.92
C SER A 145 22.55 -18.24 5.71
N ILE A 146 23.23 -17.23 5.16
CA ILE A 146 23.30 -15.88 5.75
C ILE A 146 21.91 -15.24 5.78
N ARG A 147 21.18 -15.27 4.66
CA ARG A 147 19.82 -14.72 4.57
C ARG A 147 18.88 -15.39 5.59
N ARG A 148 18.99 -16.71 5.79
CA ARG A 148 18.17 -17.42 6.78
C ARG A 148 18.51 -17.01 8.21
N MET A 149 19.79 -16.81 8.52
CA MET A 149 20.21 -16.29 9.83
C MET A 149 19.65 -14.88 10.07
N CYS A 150 19.78 -13.98 9.08
CA CYS A 150 19.23 -12.63 9.15
C CYS A 150 17.70 -12.65 9.34
N GLU A 151 17.00 -13.52 8.61
CA GLU A 151 15.55 -13.69 8.72
C GLU A 151 15.12 -14.13 10.12
N LEU A 152 15.83 -15.09 10.74
CA LEU A 152 15.52 -15.54 12.10
C LEU A 152 15.77 -14.42 13.13
N MET A 153 16.88 -13.69 12.99
CA MET A 153 17.19 -12.53 13.84
C MET A 153 16.14 -11.42 13.70
N GLU A 154 15.70 -11.13 12.47
CA GLU A 154 14.64 -10.17 12.17
C GLU A 154 13.35 -10.57 12.87
N MET A 155 12.89 -11.83 12.73
CA MET A 155 11.68 -12.33 13.40
C MET A 155 11.76 -12.14 14.93
N MET A 156 12.90 -12.49 15.54
CA MET A 156 13.11 -12.31 16.98
C MET A 156 13.09 -10.83 17.40
N ALA A 157 13.75 -9.97 16.63
CA ALA A 157 13.83 -8.53 16.91
C ALA A 157 12.46 -7.85 16.75
N VAL A 158 11.71 -8.20 15.69
CA VAL A 158 10.37 -7.70 15.43
C VAL A 158 9.41 -8.16 16.54
N GLU A 159 9.45 -9.42 16.95
CA GLU A 159 8.64 -9.91 18.05
C GLU A 159 8.93 -9.15 19.36
N LYS A 160 10.22 -8.98 19.70
CA LYS A 160 10.62 -8.22 20.89
C LYS A 160 10.09 -6.79 20.86
N ARG A 161 10.32 -6.08 19.74
CA ARG A 161 9.81 -4.72 19.52
C ARG A 161 8.28 -4.67 19.64
N ASN A 162 7.57 -5.63 19.04
CA ASN A 162 6.12 -5.65 19.08
C ASN A 162 5.59 -5.88 20.50
N LYS A 163 6.27 -6.72 21.30
CA LYS A 163 5.96 -6.89 22.73
C LYS A 163 6.18 -5.62 23.54
N GLU A 164 7.24 -4.86 23.25
CA GLU A 164 7.50 -3.56 23.90
C GLU A 164 6.44 -2.52 23.55
N ILE A 165 5.97 -2.49 22.29
CA ILE A 165 4.86 -1.60 21.88
C ILE A 165 3.54 -2.00 22.56
N GLY A 166 3.31 -3.31 22.71
CA GLY A 166 2.09 -3.88 23.29
C GLY A 166 0.99 -4.16 22.26
N TRP A 167 0.21 -5.21 22.50
CA TRP A 167 -0.81 -5.76 21.58
C TRP A 167 -1.83 -4.70 21.16
N GLU A 168 -2.29 -3.89 22.10
CA GLU A 168 -3.32 -2.88 21.88
C GLU A 168 -2.88 -1.77 20.92
N LYS A 169 -1.58 -1.45 20.87
CA LYS A 169 -1.02 -0.37 20.04
C LYS A 169 -0.48 -0.85 18.70
N LEU A 170 -0.53 -2.17 18.46
CA LEU A 170 -0.14 -2.78 17.20
C LEU A 170 -1.37 -2.92 16.30
N GLY A 171 -1.29 -2.38 15.10
CA GLY A 171 -2.23 -2.73 14.02
C GLY A 171 -3.57 -2.01 13.99
N ASP A 172 -3.64 -0.79 14.53
CA ASP A 172 -4.83 0.10 14.43
C ASP A 172 -5.28 0.35 12.97
N ASP A 173 -4.40 0.12 11.99
CA ASP A 173 -4.61 0.30 10.55
C ASP A 173 -4.63 -1.01 9.74
N LEU A 174 -4.59 -2.18 10.40
CA LEU A 174 -4.55 -3.48 9.72
C LEU A 174 -5.93 -3.95 9.23
N GLY A 175 -7.02 -3.49 9.86
CA GLY A 175 -8.39 -3.76 9.44
C GLY A 175 -8.81 -5.24 9.46
N GLY A 176 -10.10 -5.48 9.19
CA GLY A 176 -10.64 -6.82 9.00
C GLY A 176 -10.42 -7.35 7.58
N ARG A 177 -10.69 -8.63 7.36
CA ARG A 177 -10.60 -9.25 6.05
C ARG A 177 -11.56 -8.60 5.06
N THR A 178 -11.06 -8.23 3.88
CA THR A 178 -11.89 -7.59 2.86
C THR A 178 -12.43 -8.60 1.83
N THR A 179 -11.76 -9.74 1.66
CA THR A 179 -12.12 -10.77 0.69
C THR A 179 -12.92 -11.94 1.28
N GLY A 180 -13.85 -12.51 0.50
CA GLY A 180 -14.78 -13.57 0.94
C GLY A 180 -16.17 -13.04 1.30
N SER A 181 -17.18 -13.91 1.31
CA SER A 181 -18.56 -13.48 1.65
C SER A 181 -18.62 -12.95 3.09
N GLU A 182 -19.49 -11.98 3.35
CA GLU A 182 -19.62 -11.38 4.68
C GLU A 182 -20.00 -12.42 5.75
N GLU A 183 -20.91 -13.33 5.41
CA GLU A 183 -21.28 -14.47 6.26
C GLU A 183 -20.07 -15.34 6.62
N TRP A 184 -19.19 -15.63 5.65
CA TRP A 184 -18.00 -16.44 5.86
C TRP A 184 -16.95 -15.71 6.73
N ARG A 185 -16.77 -14.40 6.52
CA ARG A 185 -15.88 -13.56 7.33
C ARG A 185 -16.36 -13.44 8.78
N ARG A 186 -17.67 -13.20 8.99
CA ARG A 186 -18.28 -13.13 10.33
C ARG A 186 -18.23 -14.46 11.07
N ALA A 187 -18.53 -15.57 10.39
CA ALA A 187 -18.50 -16.91 10.99
C ALA A 187 -17.12 -17.30 11.54
N ARG A 188 -16.05 -16.75 10.96
CA ARG A 188 -14.66 -17.01 11.36
C ARG A 188 -14.05 -15.94 12.28
N GLY A 189 -14.81 -14.90 12.62
CA GLY A 189 -14.29 -13.76 13.39
C GLY A 189 -13.24 -12.93 12.62
N GLU A 190 -13.14 -13.11 11.30
CA GLU A 190 -12.13 -12.46 10.45
C GLU A 190 -12.55 -11.06 10.00
N ALA A 191 -13.71 -10.56 10.46
CA ALA A 191 -14.21 -9.22 10.17
C ALA A 191 -13.46 -8.10 10.92
N GLY A 192 -12.56 -8.45 11.86
CA GLY A 192 -11.88 -7.52 12.77
C GLY A 192 -12.64 -7.33 14.09
N THR A 193 -11.95 -6.87 15.13
CA THR A 193 -12.60 -6.49 16.40
C THR A 193 -13.37 -5.18 16.22
N ASP A 194 -14.57 -5.08 16.80
CA ASP A 194 -15.37 -3.83 16.95
C ASP A 194 -14.69 -2.77 17.84
N SER A 195 -13.35 -2.67 17.81
CA SER A 195 -12.68 -1.41 18.07
C SER A 195 -13.11 -0.48 16.96
N ALA A 196 -13.80 0.61 17.33
CA ALA A 196 -14.39 1.63 16.46
C ALA A 196 -13.67 1.71 15.11
N PRO A 197 -14.40 1.68 13.99
CA PRO A 197 -13.80 1.59 12.67
C PRO A 197 -12.62 2.56 12.63
N SER A 198 -11.41 2.05 12.39
CA SER A 198 -10.45 2.82 11.61
C SER A 198 -11.26 3.21 10.40
N ALA A 199 -11.72 4.45 10.40
CA ALA A 199 -12.75 4.88 9.49
C ALA A 199 -12.20 4.51 8.12
N ALA A 200 -12.90 3.65 7.38
CA ALA A 200 -12.69 3.57 5.94
C ALA A 200 -12.56 5.04 5.50
N PRO A 201 -11.46 5.42 4.81
CA PRO A 201 -11.12 6.82 4.60
C PRO A 201 -12.40 7.51 4.16
N LYS A 202 -12.86 8.46 4.99
CA LYS A 202 -14.22 8.96 4.89
C LYS A 202 -14.35 9.48 3.47
N VAL A 203 -15.16 8.83 2.64
CA VAL A 203 -15.40 9.32 1.27
C VAL A 203 -16.08 10.66 1.45
N LEU A 204 -15.37 11.72 1.08
CA LEU A 204 -15.79 13.09 1.31
C LEU A 204 -16.72 13.59 0.20
N GLY A 205 -16.66 12.98 -0.99
CA GLY A 205 -17.45 13.39 -2.13
C GLY A 205 -17.37 12.45 -3.34
N GLU A 206 -17.88 12.94 -4.46
CA GLU A 206 -17.85 12.27 -5.78
C GLU A 206 -16.61 12.68 -6.59
N PRO A 207 -16.25 11.95 -7.67
CA PRO A 207 -15.20 12.39 -8.58
C PRO A 207 -15.47 13.79 -9.15
N ILE A 208 -14.44 14.63 -9.16
CA ILE A 208 -14.45 16.00 -9.66
C ILE A 208 -14.77 16.01 -11.15
N LYS A 209 -15.81 16.73 -11.52
CA LYS A 209 -16.15 17.07 -12.91
C LYS A 209 -15.52 18.42 -13.24
N LEU A 210 -14.63 18.47 -14.22
CA LEU A 210 -13.95 19.71 -14.58
C LEU A 210 -14.91 20.62 -15.35
N VAL A 211 -15.17 21.84 -14.84
CA VAL A 211 -16.11 22.78 -15.48
C VAL A 211 -15.44 23.93 -16.25
N ASN A 212 -14.18 24.26 -15.95
CA ASN A 212 -13.51 25.42 -16.53
C ASN A 212 -12.62 24.99 -17.70
N SER A 213 -13.05 25.28 -18.94
CA SER A 213 -12.26 25.05 -20.15
C SER A 213 -11.87 26.37 -20.84
N ILE A 214 -10.61 26.51 -21.21
CA ILE A 214 -10.10 27.57 -22.10
C ILE A 214 -9.31 26.87 -23.20
N GLU A 215 -9.62 27.14 -24.47
CA GLU A 215 -8.89 26.59 -25.64
C GLU A 215 -8.70 25.06 -25.57
N ASN A 216 -9.78 24.31 -25.29
CA ASN A 216 -9.77 22.85 -25.12
C ASN A 216 -8.87 22.31 -23.99
N CYS A 217 -8.49 23.16 -23.05
CA CYS A 217 -7.76 22.79 -21.84
C CYS A 217 -8.64 23.02 -20.61
N PHE A 218 -8.88 21.96 -19.84
CA PHE A 218 -9.53 22.01 -18.54
C PHE A 218 -8.48 22.12 -17.44
N GLU A 219 -8.59 23.12 -16.55
CA GLU A 219 -7.62 23.34 -15.46
C GLU A 219 -8.25 23.20 -14.07
N PHE A 220 -7.59 22.43 -13.21
CA PHE A 220 -7.90 22.32 -11.79
C PHE A 220 -6.71 22.72 -10.90
N SER A 221 -6.99 23.75 -10.12
CA SER A 221 -6.21 24.45 -9.10
C SER A 221 -6.35 24.00 -7.65
N TYR A 222 -5.30 23.81 -6.86
CA TYR A 222 -5.35 24.05 -5.42
C TYR A 222 -4.21 24.98 -4.99
N ASP A 223 -4.53 25.93 -4.13
CA ASP A 223 -3.60 26.91 -3.56
C ASP A 223 -3.57 26.74 -2.03
N VAL A 224 -2.45 26.24 -1.51
CA VAL A 224 -2.28 26.00 -0.08
C VAL A 224 -2.17 27.30 0.73
N ASN A 225 -1.69 28.40 0.14
CA ASN A 225 -1.59 29.69 0.83
C ASN A 225 -2.97 30.24 1.14
N ARG A 226 -3.84 30.21 0.13
CA ARG A 226 -5.21 30.72 0.25
C ARG A 226 -6.19 29.69 0.80
N ASP A 227 -5.79 28.42 0.83
CA ASP A 227 -6.63 27.28 1.20
C ASP A 227 -7.87 27.20 0.29
N VAL A 228 -7.66 27.36 -1.02
CA VAL A 228 -8.76 27.35 -2.00
C VAL A 228 -8.45 26.54 -3.25
N TYR A 229 -9.48 25.87 -3.76
CA TYR A 229 -9.51 25.23 -5.08
C TYR A 229 -9.99 26.20 -6.17
N SER A 230 -9.72 25.88 -7.45
CA SER A 230 -10.18 26.70 -8.59
C SER A 230 -11.67 26.55 -8.92
N GLN A 231 -12.37 25.61 -8.28
CA GLN A 231 -13.77 25.27 -8.55
C GLN A 231 -14.51 25.01 -7.23
N SER A 232 -15.83 25.23 -7.24
CA SER A 232 -16.67 25.06 -6.04
C SER A 232 -16.95 23.59 -5.72
N PRO A 233 -17.03 23.18 -4.43
CA PRO A 233 -16.75 23.99 -3.24
C PRO A 233 -15.26 24.33 -3.10
N ALA A 234 -14.95 25.63 -3.04
CA ALA A 234 -13.56 26.10 -3.22
C ALA A 234 -12.77 26.16 -1.92
N ALA A 235 -13.38 26.52 -0.79
CA ALA A 235 -12.65 26.82 0.45
C ALA A 235 -12.34 25.56 1.28
N GLY A 236 -11.08 25.47 1.74
CA GLY A 236 -10.56 24.42 2.59
C GLY A 236 -10.00 23.24 1.80
N PHE A 237 -8.79 22.79 2.14
CA PHE A 237 -8.08 21.70 1.44
C PHE A 237 -8.84 20.37 1.39
N ILE A 238 -9.88 20.20 2.20
CA ILE A 238 -10.72 18.99 2.25
C ILE A 238 -11.88 19.08 1.23
N SER A 239 -12.26 20.28 0.78
CA SER A 239 -13.54 20.50 0.09
C SER A 239 -13.70 19.78 -1.25
N GLN A 240 -12.61 19.59 -2.00
CA GLN A 240 -12.57 18.83 -3.26
C GLN A 240 -11.80 17.50 -3.13
N ALA A 241 -11.38 17.12 -1.91
CA ALA A 241 -10.76 15.83 -1.71
C ALA A 241 -11.80 14.72 -1.84
N PHE A 242 -11.45 13.62 -2.49
CA PHE A 242 -12.29 12.43 -2.55
C PHE A 242 -12.19 11.64 -1.24
N GLU A 243 -10.97 11.46 -0.74
CA GLU A 243 -10.65 10.91 0.58
C GLU A 243 -9.60 11.79 1.24
N CYS A 244 -9.70 11.97 2.55
CA CYS A 244 -8.66 12.61 3.36
C CYS A 244 -8.71 12.05 4.78
N ASP A 245 -7.56 11.64 5.29
CA ASP A 245 -7.44 11.13 6.64
C ASP A 245 -6.11 11.55 7.28
N ASN A 246 -6.20 11.88 8.57
CA ASN A 246 -5.07 12.22 9.44
C ASN A 246 -4.15 13.34 8.91
N LEU A 247 -4.67 14.28 8.11
CA LEU A 247 -3.95 15.46 7.65
C LEU A 247 -4.45 16.75 8.28
N LYS A 248 -3.56 17.72 8.38
CA LYS A 248 -3.85 19.11 8.74
C LYS A 248 -3.07 20.07 7.85
N ARG A 249 -3.64 21.25 7.63
CA ARG A 249 -2.94 22.40 7.06
C ARG A 249 -2.25 23.17 8.19
N VAL A 250 -0.97 23.46 8.05
CA VAL A 250 -0.16 24.19 9.03
C VAL A 250 0.35 25.47 8.40
N VAL A 251 0.24 26.57 9.15
CA VAL A 251 0.85 27.86 8.84
C VAL A 251 1.92 28.12 9.90
N GLU A 252 3.18 28.05 9.50
CA GLU A 252 4.34 28.40 10.33
C GLU A 252 4.64 29.90 10.18
N THR A 253 4.24 30.71 11.16
CA THR A 253 4.51 32.16 11.15
C THR A 253 5.98 32.49 11.34
N ASP A 254 6.69 31.69 12.14
CA ASP A 254 8.10 31.96 12.49
C ASP A 254 9.03 31.77 11.29
N TRP A 255 8.68 30.81 10.42
CA TRP A 255 9.45 30.46 9.23
C TRP A 255 8.80 30.95 7.93
N ASN A 256 7.62 31.57 8.01
CA ASN A 256 6.80 32.00 6.88
C ASN A 256 6.58 30.86 5.86
N PHE A 257 6.12 29.69 6.31
CA PHE A 257 5.76 28.59 5.42
C PHE A 257 4.35 28.09 5.68
N VAL A 258 3.73 27.55 4.64
CA VAL A 258 2.45 26.86 4.69
C VAL A 258 2.54 25.54 3.95
N TYR A 259 1.92 24.50 4.51
CA TYR A 259 1.94 23.15 3.95
C TYR A 259 0.84 22.27 4.56
N LEU A 260 0.65 21.09 3.97
CA LEU A 260 -0.09 20.00 4.60
C LEU A 260 0.89 19.01 5.24
N CYS A 261 0.58 18.55 6.44
CA CYS A 261 1.31 17.49 7.14
C CYS A 261 0.34 16.59 7.92
N ARG A 262 0.87 15.60 8.63
CA ARG A 262 0.04 14.72 9.44
C ARG A 262 -0.48 15.44 10.68
N GLN A 263 -1.64 15.04 11.16
CA GLN A 263 -2.11 15.44 12.49
C GLN A 263 -1.17 14.90 13.57
N ASP A 264 -1.13 15.57 14.73
CA ASP A 264 -0.21 15.22 15.81
C ASP A 264 -0.44 13.79 16.29
N GLY A 265 0.65 13.05 16.50
CA GLY A 265 0.61 11.65 16.93
C GLY A 265 0.18 10.65 15.85
N LYS A 266 -0.20 11.07 14.65
CA LYS A 266 -0.58 10.16 13.56
C LYS A 266 0.64 9.62 12.81
N LYS A 267 0.64 8.30 12.61
CA LYS A 267 1.74 7.57 11.94
C LYS A 267 1.73 7.80 10.42
N GLU A 268 0.54 7.88 9.84
CA GLU A 268 0.32 8.10 8.41
C GLU A 268 -0.77 9.15 8.19
N GLY A 269 -0.74 9.81 7.03
CA GLY A 269 -1.78 10.70 6.56
C GLY A 269 -1.95 10.55 5.06
N ASN A 270 -3.19 10.63 4.57
CA ASN A 270 -3.52 10.44 3.16
C ASN A 270 -4.53 11.47 2.68
N ILE A 271 -4.44 11.80 1.40
CA ILE A 271 -5.43 12.61 0.68
C ILE A 271 -5.47 12.15 -0.78
N SER A 272 -6.66 12.11 -1.36
CA SER A 272 -6.84 11.79 -2.77
C SER A 272 -7.80 12.74 -3.47
N TRP A 273 -7.58 12.92 -4.77
CA TRP A 273 -8.46 13.64 -5.68
C TRP A 273 -8.80 12.72 -6.84
N HIS A 274 -10.09 12.54 -7.10
CA HIS A 274 -10.58 11.73 -8.22
C HIS A 274 -11.19 12.66 -9.26
N PHE A 275 -10.85 12.49 -10.54
CA PHE A 275 -11.35 13.30 -11.65
C PHE A 275 -12.09 12.40 -12.63
N ASP A 276 -13.33 12.76 -12.95
CA ASP A 276 -14.15 12.10 -13.96
C ASP A 276 -13.79 12.63 -15.35
N LEU A 277 -12.81 11.98 -15.99
CA LEU A 277 -12.40 12.35 -17.34
C LEU A 277 -13.37 11.84 -18.42
N GLU A 278 -14.23 10.89 -18.09
CA GLU A 278 -15.23 10.37 -19.02
C GLU A 278 -16.30 11.42 -19.31
N SER A 279 -16.67 12.23 -18.31
CA SER A 279 -17.57 13.37 -18.46
C SER A 279 -17.11 14.42 -19.48
N LEU A 280 -15.82 14.46 -19.82
CA LEU A 280 -15.24 15.41 -20.78
C LEU A 280 -15.36 14.94 -22.23
N ILE A 281 -15.78 13.68 -22.45
CA ILE A 281 -15.92 13.10 -23.79
C ILE A 281 -17.39 13.15 -24.19
N THR A 282 -17.70 14.09 -25.07
CA THR A 282 -18.99 14.19 -25.78
C THR A 282 -18.92 13.56 -27.17
N PRO A 283 -20.05 13.23 -27.82
CA PRO A 283 -20.07 12.72 -29.20
C PRO A 283 -19.39 13.64 -30.24
N THR A 284 -19.19 14.91 -29.90
CA THR A 284 -18.56 15.94 -30.75
C THR A 284 -17.08 16.23 -30.41
N THR A 285 -16.61 15.89 -29.20
CA THR A 285 -15.20 16.03 -28.76
C THR A 285 -14.49 14.68 -28.84
N LYS A 286 -13.41 14.57 -29.61
CA LYS A 286 -13.02 13.27 -30.15
C LYS A 286 -12.13 12.42 -29.25
N THR A 287 -11.34 12.98 -28.34
CA THR A 287 -10.49 12.21 -27.39
C THR A 287 -9.80 13.14 -26.40
N ILE A 288 -9.30 12.60 -25.29
CA ILE A 288 -8.32 13.29 -24.44
C ILE A 288 -6.95 13.17 -25.10
N GLU A 289 -6.30 14.30 -25.37
CA GLU A 289 -4.97 14.35 -25.99
C GLU A 289 -3.87 14.06 -24.96
N LYS A 290 -3.90 14.74 -23.81
CA LYS A 290 -2.96 14.53 -22.72
C LYS A 290 -3.50 15.03 -21.39
N VAL A 291 -2.91 14.52 -20.31
CA VAL A 291 -3.15 14.98 -18.93
C VAL A 291 -1.81 15.36 -18.31
N GLU A 292 -1.72 16.53 -17.70
CA GLU A 292 -0.54 16.98 -16.96
C GLU A 292 -0.88 17.18 -15.49
N ILE A 293 -0.07 16.56 -14.63
CA ILE A 293 -0.24 16.59 -13.18
C ILE A 293 1.02 17.18 -12.57
N ARG A 294 0.85 18.25 -11.80
CA ARG A 294 1.91 18.88 -11.02
C ARG A 294 1.53 18.92 -9.55
N VAL A 295 2.47 18.46 -8.72
CA VAL A 295 2.39 18.57 -7.25
C VAL A 295 3.64 19.26 -6.76
N ALA A 296 3.51 20.53 -6.40
CA ALA A 296 4.62 21.36 -5.93
C ALA A 296 4.84 21.21 -4.41
N GLY A 297 6.02 21.64 -3.94
CA GLY A 297 6.28 21.76 -2.50
C GLY A 297 6.36 20.43 -1.74
N ILE A 298 6.69 19.31 -2.39
CA ILE A 298 6.95 18.04 -1.69
C ILE A 298 8.28 18.14 -0.96
N GLN A 299 8.22 18.21 0.38
CA GLN A 299 9.40 18.29 1.24
C GLN A 299 9.41 17.14 2.26
N LYS A 300 10.61 16.61 2.49
CA LYS A 300 10.86 15.49 3.40
C LYS A 300 12.02 15.88 4.30
N PHE A 301 11.86 15.67 5.60
CA PHE A 301 12.90 15.85 6.60
C PHE A 301 13.13 14.54 7.34
N GLU A 302 14.35 14.31 7.83
CA GLU A 302 14.73 13.08 8.52
C GLU A 302 14.32 11.81 7.73
N LYS A 303 13.71 10.82 8.42
CA LYS A 303 13.20 9.57 7.85
C LYS A 303 11.76 9.69 7.33
N ALA A 304 11.33 10.87 6.93
CA ALA A 304 9.97 11.07 6.42
C ALA A 304 9.81 10.63 4.95
N HIS A 305 8.63 10.14 4.63
CA HIS A 305 8.26 9.71 3.30
C HIS A 305 7.01 10.46 2.83
N VAL A 306 7.09 10.93 1.58
CA VAL A 306 5.96 11.47 0.81
C VAL A 306 5.95 10.73 -0.51
N MET A 307 4.82 10.11 -0.82
CA MET A 307 4.58 9.39 -2.06
C MET A 307 3.31 9.94 -2.71
N VAL A 308 3.38 10.27 -4.00
CA VAL A 308 2.23 10.72 -4.76
C VAL A 308 2.10 9.83 -6.00
N ILE A 309 0.93 9.24 -6.18
CA ILE A 309 0.63 8.31 -7.27
C ILE A 309 -0.60 8.83 -8.02
N ALA A 310 -0.51 8.82 -9.35
CA ALA A 310 -1.63 9.06 -10.25
C ALA A 310 -2.00 7.73 -10.93
N CYS A 311 -3.23 7.25 -10.74
CA CYS A 311 -3.76 6.04 -11.36
C CYS A 311 -4.89 6.37 -12.34
N LEU A 312 -4.88 5.74 -13.50
CA LEU A 312 -5.96 5.81 -14.47
C LEU A 312 -6.27 4.37 -14.95
N GLY A 313 -7.43 3.85 -14.52
CA GLY A 313 -7.72 2.42 -14.66
C GLY A 313 -6.69 1.57 -13.90
N ASP A 314 -6.06 0.63 -14.61
CA ASP A 314 -5.04 -0.28 -14.05
C ASP A 314 -3.61 0.29 -14.10
N THR A 315 -3.41 1.47 -14.70
CA THR A 315 -2.09 2.08 -14.85
C THR A 315 -1.85 3.12 -13.76
N CYS A 316 -0.85 2.89 -12.91
CA CYS A 316 -0.44 3.83 -11.87
C CYS A 316 0.98 4.35 -12.12
N MET A 317 1.17 5.66 -11.98
CA MET A 317 2.44 6.34 -12.19
C MET A 317 2.76 7.20 -10.98
N ARG A 318 4.04 7.21 -10.60
CA ARG A 318 4.52 8.07 -9.52
C ARG A 318 4.63 9.50 -10.04
N VAL A 319 3.97 10.45 -9.38
CA VAL A 319 4.13 11.89 -9.67
C VAL A 319 5.52 12.33 -9.18
N PRO A 320 6.33 12.99 -10.01
CA PRO A 320 7.67 13.41 -9.62
C PRO A 320 7.62 14.49 -8.53
N LYS A 321 8.63 14.50 -7.65
CA LYS A 321 8.81 15.54 -6.60
C LYS A 321 8.84 16.96 -7.18
N SER A 322 9.40 17.09 -8.38
CA SER A 322 9.60 18.34 -9.10
C SER A 322 9.37 18.10 -10.58
N GLY A 323 8.64 19.00 -11.23
CA GLY A 323 8.25 18.87 -12.63
C GLY A 323 6.79 18.46 -12.79
N ILE A 324 6.46 17.98 -13.98
CA ILE A 324 5.10 17.65 -14.41
C ILE A 324 5.09 16.17 -14.83
N LEU A 325 4.11 15.41 -14.37
CA LEU A 325 3.79 14.10 -14.92
C LEU A 325 2.85 14.31 -16.11
N THR A 326 3.28 13.91 -17.31
CA THR A 326 2.44 13.94 -18.52
C THR A 326 1.98 12.53 -18.86
N ILE A 327 0.69 12.39 -19.17
CA ILE A 327 0.05 11.16 -19.63
C ILE A 327 -0.51 11.45 -21.02
N ASP A 328 0.12 10.90 -22.04
CA ASP A 328 -0.29 11.09 -23.44
C ASP A 328 -1.39 10.11 -23.85
N ALA A 329 -2.37 10.62 -24.60
CA ALA A 329 -3.54 9.91 -25.11
C ALA A 329 -4.19 8.94 -24.09
N PRO A 330 -4.54 9.40 -22.88
CA PRO A 330 -5.11 8.53 -21.87
C PRO A 330 -6.50 8.01 -22.29
N LYS A 331 -6.82 6.78 -21.88
CA LYS A 331 -8.19 6.27 -21.98
C LYS A 331 -9.11 7.04 -21.04
N ALA A 332 -10.35 7.27 -21.49
CA ALA A 332 -11.40 7.84 -20.65
C ALA A 332 -11.62 7.00 -19.39
N GLY A 333 -11.85 7.66 -18.26
CA GLY A 333 -12.13 7.01 -16.99
C GLY A 333 -11.86 7.94 -15.81
N VAL A 334 -11.77 7.35 -14.61
CA VAL A 334 -11.49 8.11 -13.38
C VAL A 334 -9.98 8.19 -13.15
N LEU A 335 -9.42 9.39 -13.21
CA LEU A 335 -8.06 9.67 -12.80
C LEU A 335 -8.01 9.85 -11.28
N LYS A 336 -7.20 9.07 -10.59
CA LYS A 336 -7.03 9.11 -9.14
C LYS A 336 -5.64 9.62 -8.79
N ILE A 337 -5.55 10.76 -8.11
CA ILE A 337 -4.28 11.31 -7.61
C ILE A 337 -4.29 11.14 -6.10
N SER A 338 -3.38 10.33 -5.55
CA SER A 338 -3.31 10.02 -4.12
C SER A 338 -1.94 10.40 -3.56
N ALA A 339 -1.93 11.09 -2.42
CA ALA A 339 -0.72 11.44 -1.68
C ALA A 339 -0.72 10.76 -0.30
N THR A 340 0.37 10.09 0.03
CA THR A 340 0.60 9.42 1.33
C THR A 340 1.83 10.01 2.01
N LEU A 341 1.64 10.41 3.27
CA LEU A 341 2.67 10.98 4.15
C LEU A 341 2.91 9.99 5.30
N SER A 342 4.16 9.59 5.56
CA SER A 342 4.52 8.66 6.62
C SER A 342 5.96 8.86 7.12
N GLY A 343 6.39 8.08 8.12
CA GLY A 343 7.77 8.12 8.64
C GLY A 343 8.10 9.38 9.45
N GLY A 344 9.39 9.65 9.63
CA GLY A 344 9.90 10.71 10.50
C GLY A 344 10.29 10.22 11.90
N GLU A 345 10.81 11.11 12.73
CA GLU A 345 11.44 10.82 14.02
C GLU A 345 11.01 11.79 15.12
N GLY A 346 10.95 11.28 16.35
CA GLY A 346 10.66 12.07 17.55
C GLY A 346 9.21 12.56 17.67
N SER A 347 8.97 13.47 18.60
CA SER A 347 7.65 14.05 18.88
C SER A 347 7.11 14.93 17.74
N ILE A 348 7.99 15.38 16.83
CA ILE A 348 7.66 16.23 15.68
C ILE A 348 7.60 15.46 14.36
N ALA A 349 7.58 14.13 14.39
CA ALA A 349 7.54 13.30 13.18
C ALA A 349 6.38 13.67 12.23
N PHE A 350 5.25 14.11 12.79
CA PHE A 350 4.03 14.46 12.04
C PHE A 350 4.25 15.56 10.99
N GLN A 351 5.17 16.49 11.24
CA GLN A 351 5.46 17.63 10.36
C GLN A 351 6.68 17.44 9.46
N GLN A 352 7.37 16.28 9.52
CA GLN A 352 8.58 16.05 8.72
C GLN A 352 8.27 15.58 7.29
N ALA A 353 7.07 15.04 7.05
CA ALA A 353 6.52 14.81 5.72
C ALA A 353 5.60 15.98 5.37
N GLN A 354 5.91 16.73 4.32
CA GLN A 354 5.15 17.93 3.96
C GLN A 354 4.76 17.92 2.48
N LEU A 355 3.50 18.24 2.22
CA LEU A 355 2.93 18.42 0.90
C LEU A 355 2.64 19.92 0.68
N PHE A 356 2.91 20.42 -0.52
CA PHE A 356 2.65 21.81 -0.89
C PHE A 356 3.45 22.86 -0.10
N ARG A 357 4.59 22.50 0.53
CA ARG A 357 5.42 23.47 1.26
C ARG A 357 5.78 24.66 0.37
N THR A 358 5.22 25.81 0.73
CA THR A 358 5.33 27.07 0.02
C THR A 358 5.54 28.20 1.01
N GLU A 359 6.32 29.20 0.63
CA GLU A 359 6.48 30.40 1.46
C GLU A 359 5.13 31.13 1.60
N LEU A 360 4.88 31.65 2.80
CA LEU A 360 3.67 32.36 3.16
C LEU A 360 3.68 33.73 2.49
N LYS A 361 2.79 33.95 1.53
CA LYS A 361 2.66 35.24 0.85
C LYS A 361 1.77 36.19 1.65
N LYS A 362 2.25 37.42 1.84
CA LYS A 362 1.49 38.50 2.52
C LYS A 362 0.45 39.15 1.58
N ASP A 363 0.67 39.08 0.27
CA ASP A 363 -0.28 39.51 -0.74
C ASP A 363 -1.13 38.31 -1.22
N THR A 364 -2.44 38.39 -1.00
CA THR A 364 -3.41 37.32 -1.33
C THR A 364 -3.73 37.20 -2.81
N ASN A 365 -3.22 38.10 -3.66
CA ASN A 365 -3.50 38.12 -5.10
C ASN A 365 -2.57 37.22 -5.94
N GLU A 366 -1.39 36.86 -5.44
CA GLU A 366 -0.49 35.96 -6.17
C GLU A 366 -0.81 34.49 -5.88
N ARG A 367 -1.37 33.80 -6.87
CA ARG A 367 -1.68 32.37 -6.81
C ARG A 367 -0.41 31.52 -6.58
N THR A 368 -0.52 30.50 -5.75
CA THR A 368 0.51 29.46 -5.64
C THR A 368 -0.01 28.13 -6.19
N ASP A 369 0.65 27.62 -7.23
CA ASP A 369 0.25 26.38 -7.92
C ASP A 369 0.71 25.15 -7.12
N SER A 370 -0.05 24.81 -6.07
CA SER A 370 0.28 23.70 -5.17
C SER A 370 -0.02 22.34 -5.81
N LEU A 371 -1.28 22.14 -6.22
CA LEU A 371 -1.70 21.05 -7.10
C LEU A 371 -2.28 21.66 -8.37
N THR A 372 -1.81 21.19 -9.52
CA THR A 372 -2.35 21.57 -10.82
C THR A 372 -2.60 20.32 -11.64
N VAL A 373 -3.81 20.21 -12.18
CA VAL A 373 -4.20 19.18 -13.14
C VAL A 373 -4.71 19.87 -14.39
N LYS A 374 -4.11 19.57 -15.53
CA LYS A 374 -4.52 20.08 -16.85
C LYS A 374 -4.90 18.93 -17.75
N VAL A 375 -6.04 19.04 -18.41
CA VAL A 375 -6.57 18.02 -19.33
C VAL A 375 -6.82 18.67 -20.68
N TRP A 376 -6.09 18.24 -21.71
CA TRP A 376 -6.27 18.71 -23.08
C TRP A 376 -7.17 17.76 -23.84
N THR A 377 -8.18 18.30 -24.50
CA THR A 377 -9.11 17.56 -25.35
C THR A 377 -8.92 17.94 -26.81
N LYS A 378 -9.21 17.02 -27.73
CA LYS A 378 -9.10 17.22 -29.17
C LYS A 378 -10.45 17.30 -29.88
#